data_AF-A0A142WWY4-F1
#
_entry.id   AF-A0A142WWY4-F1
#
_cell.length_a   1.000
_cell.length_b   1.000
_cell.length_c   1.000
_cell.angle_alpha   90.00
_cell.angle_beta   90.00
_cell.angle_gamma   90.00
#
_symmetry.space_group_name_H-M   'P 1'
#
loop_
_entity.id
_entity.type
_entity.pdbx_description
1 polymer ?
#
loop_
_entity_poly.entity_id
_entity_poly.type
_entity_poly.pdbx_seq_one_letter_code
_entity_poly.pdbx_strand_id
1 'polypeptide(L)'
;MKRDLAVVRGLLIEIEEIPSDGSFGYDQSKQGLSRPDFDEYVRLLEMEGFVHGVIGTLEYGSAQCEGLTPRGHDYLDKVRSETIWNAVVEKAKASGVALTISAAYALAKVTIEEKLGIKL
;
A
#
# COMPACT_ATOMS: atom_id res chain seq x y z
N MET A 1 1.92 15.79 -1.61
CA MET A 1 1.70 15.02 -2.86
C MET A 1 0.22 14.58 -3.03
N LYS A 2 -0.27 14.32 -4.27
CA LYS A 2 -1.58 13.67 -4.50
C LYS A 2 -1.42 12.17 -4.25
N ARG A 3 -2.17 11.62 -3.27
CA ARG A 3 -2.10 10.20 -2.92
C ARG A 3 -2.57 9.33 -4.09
N ASP A 4 -1.66 8.56 -4.66
CA ASP A 4 -1.96 7.55 -5.67
C ASP A 4 -2.02 6.17 -5.00
N LEU A 5 -3.17 5.49 -5.11
CA LEU A 5 -3.35 4.20 -4.47
C LEU A 5 -2.73 3.04 -5.24
N ALA A 6 -2.50 3.19 -6.55
CA ALA A 6 -1.72 2.21 -7.29
C ALA A 6 -0.29 2.18 -6.73
N VAL A 7 0.25 3.37 -6.43
CA VAL A 7 1.55 3.52 -5.77
C VAL A 7 1.54 2.93 -4.36
N VAL A 8 0.53 3.23 -3.53
CA VAL A 8 0.40 2.63 -2.19
C VAL A 8 0.37 1.10 -2.26
N ARG A 9 -0.42 0.53 -3.18
CA ARG A 9 -0.49 -0.93 -3.39
C ARG A 9 0.88 -1.48 -3.79
N GLY A 10 1.56 -0.84 -4.75
CA GLY A 10 2.89 -1.26 -5.21
C GLY A 10 3.93 -1.23 -4.09
N LEU A 11 3.95 -0.15 -3.30
CA LEU A 11 4.86 -0.02 -2.15
C LEU A 11 4.62 -1.10 -1.10
N LEU A 12 3.37 -1.41 -0.76
CA LEU A 12 3.09 -2.47 0.21
C LEU A 12 3.52 -3.85 -0.28
N ILE A 13 3.42 -4.12 -1.59
CA ILE A 13 3.97 -5.36 -2.20
C ILE A 13 5.48 -5.41 -2.04
N GLU A 14 6.19 -4.32 -2.38
CA GLU A 14 7.64 -4.25 -2.25
C GLU A 14 8.11 -4.36 -0.79
N ILE A 15 7.38 -3.75 0.14
CA ILE A 15 7.68 -3.79 1.57
C ILE A 15 7.45 -5.20 2.15
N GLU A 16 6.54 -5.97 1.59
CA GLU A 16 6.36 -7.37 1.99
C GLU A 16 7.52 -8.27 1.53
N GLU A 17 8.17 -7.93 0.42
CA GLU A 17 9.32 -8.67 -0.13
C GLU A 17 10.63 -8.39 0.62
N ILE A 18 10.63 -7.50 1.61
CA ILE A 18 11.82 -7.16 2.40
C ILE A 18 12.29 -8.41 3.15
N PRO A 19 13.54 -8.85 2.94
CA PRO A 19 14.06 -9.98 3.69
C PRO A 19 14.14 -9.64 5.18
N SER A 20 13.86 -10.62 6.03
CA SER A 20 13.91 -10.50 7.49
C SER A 20 15.33 -10.24 8.06
N ASP A 21 16.34 -10.14 7.20
CA ASP A 21 17.71 -9.75 7.56
C ASP A 21 17.89 -8.22 7.68
N GLY A 22 16.83 -7.45 7.44
CA GLY A 22 16.82 -5.99 7.57
C GLY A 22 17.41 -5.26 6.36
N SER A 23 17.73 -5.97 5.27
CA SER A 23 18.21 -5.35 4.03
C SER A 23 17.05 -4.75 3.23
N PHE A 24 16.63 -3.53 3.58
CA PHE A 24 15.72 -2.78 2.73
C PHE A 24 16.45 -1.86 1.75
N GLY A 25 16.52 -2.28 0.50
CA GLY A 25 16.90 -1.45 -0.63
C GLY A 25 15.66 -1.02 -1.41
N TYR A 26 15.24 0.24 -1.25
CA TYR A 26 14.23 0.81 -2.14
C TYR A 26 14.78 0.92 -3.56
N ASP A 27 14.11 0.29 -4.53
CA ASP A 27 14.43 0.39 -5.94
C ASP A 27 13.53 1.43 -6.62
N GLN A 28 14.09 2.63 -6.82
CA GLN A 28 13.41 3.74 -7.52
C GLN A 28 12.88 3.37 -8.92
N SER A 29 13.45 2.34 -9.56
CA SER A 29 13.02 1.90 -10.90
C SER A 29 11.70 1.14 -10.91
N LYS A 30 11.27 0.56 -9.77
CA LYS A 30 10.05 -0.26 -9.70
C LYS A 30 8.76 0.56 -9.61
N GLN A 31 8.76 1.64 -8.83
CA GLN A 31 7.58 2.53 -8.67
C GLN A 31 7.70 3.85 -9.43
N GLY A 32 8.87 4.16 -10.00
CA GLY A 32 9.10 5.42 -10.72
C GLY A 32 8.97 6.68 -9.84
N LEU A 33 9.00 6.54 -8.52
CA LEU A 33 8.90 7.66 -7.59
C LEU A 33 10.27 8.31 -7.36
N SER A 34 10.25 9.63 -7.19
CA SER A 34 11.41 10.33 -6.63
C SER A 34 11.63 9.89 -5.18
N ARG A 35 12.87 10.00 -4.70
CA ARG A 35 13.22 9.68 -3.31
C ARG A 35 12.40 10.48 -2.27
N PRO A 36 12.18 11.80 -2.44
CA PRO A 36 11.28 12.56 -1.55
C PRO A 36 9.84 12.04 -1.53
N ASP A 37 9.30 11.65 -2.68
CA ASP A 37 7.92 11.12 -2.76
C ASP A 37 7.82 9.77 -2.05
N PHE A 38 8.81 8.89 -2.25
CA PHE A 38 8.91 7.62 -1.54
C PHE A 38 8.91 7.82 -0.02
N ASP A 39 9.78 8.70 0.47
CA ASP A 39 9.89 9.01 1.90
C ASP A 39 8.56 9.57 2.47
N GLU A 40 7.84 10.40 1.70
CA GLU A 40 6.51 10.90 2.08
C GLU A 40 5.48 9.76 2.16
N TYR A 41 5.46 8.84 1.19
CA TYR A 41 4.57 7.68 1.21
C TYR A 41 4.83 6.75 2.39
N VAL A 42 6.08 6.38 2.64
CA VAL A 42 6.43 5.45 3.73
C VAL A 42 6.07 6.04 5.10
N ARG A 43 6.36 7.32 5.34
CA ARG A 43 5.92 8.03 6.55
C ARG A 43 4.40 8.04 6.69
N LEU A 44 3.68 8.29 5.61
CA LEU A 44 2.21 8.26 5.63
C LEU A 44 1.68 6.87 6.00
N LEU A 45 2.25 5.81 5.41
CA LEU A 45 1.85 4.43 5.70
C LEU A 45 2.14 4.04 7.14
N GLU A 46 3.23 4.54 7.74
CA GLU A 46 3.54 4.33 9.14
C GLU A 46 2.55 5.06 10.06
N MET A 47 2.25 6.32 9.77
CA MET A 47 1.27 7.11 10.53
C MET A 47 -0.12 6.45 10.51
N GLU A 48 -0.48 5.79 9.41
CA GLU A 48 -1.73 5.04 9.27
C GLU A 48 -1.63 3.60 9.81
N GLY A 49 -0.46 3.17 10.27
CA GLY A 49 -0.20 1.88 10.88
C GLY A 49 -0.21 0.70 9.92
N PHE A 50 0.10 0.90 8.64
CA PHE A 50 0.25 -0.16 7.64
C PHE A 50 1.67 -0.73 7.59
N VAL A 51 2.67 0.06 7.95
CA VAL A 51 4.09 -0.34 8.02
C VAL A 51 4.67 0.03 9.38
N HIS A 52 5.79 -0.57 9.77
CA HIS A 52 6.49 -0.24 11.02
C HIS A 52 8.00 -0.11 10.83
N GLY A 53 8.64 0.43 11.87
CA GLY A 53 10.09 0.58 11.92
C GLY A 53 10.60 1.58 10.89
N VAL A 54 9.87 2.67 10.64
CA VAL A 54 10.35 3.67 9.68
C VAL A 54 11.45 4.50 10.31
N ILE A 55 12.67 4.30 9.82
CA ILE A 55 13.82 5.08 10.23
C ILE A 55 14.09 6.12 9.15
N GLY A 56 13.94 7.40 9.51
CA GLY A 56 14.32 8.53 8.68
C GLY A 56 15.42 9.32 9.37
N THR A 57 16.67 9.07 9.01
CA THR A 57 17.80 9.84 9.55
C THR A 57 18.46 10.63 8.42
N LEU A 58 18.81 11.89 8.74
CA LEU A 58 19.63 12.78 7.91
C LEU A 58 20.97 12.14 7.51
N GLU A 59 21.40 11.12 8.25
CA GLU A 59 22.65 10.37 8.05
C GLU A 59 22.57 9.25 6.99
N TYR A 60 21.39 8.67 6.74
CA TYR A 60 21.23 7.49 5.85
C TYR A 60 20.47 7.80 4.53
N GLY A 61 19.95 9.02 4.39
CA GLY A 61 19.50 9.58 3.10
C GLY A 61 18.14 9.13 2.56
N SER A 62 17.51 8.07 3.09
CA SER A 62 16.12 7.65 2.77
C SER A 62 15.41 7.06 3.98
N ALA A 63 14.08 7.17 3.99
CA ALA A 63 13.24 6.36 4.85
C ALA A 63 13.47 4.88 4.55
N GLN A 64 13.69 4.07 5.58
CA GLN A 64 13.65 2.62 5.51
C GLN A 64 12.52 2.13 6.40
N CYS A 65 11.80 1.07 6.04
CA CYS A 65 10.87 0.40 6.95
C CYS A 65 11.31 -1.04 7.20
N GLU A 66 10.96 -1.57 8.36
CA GLU A 66 11.25 -2.96 8.72
C GLU A 66 10.26 -3.94 8.10
N GLY A 67 9.03 -3.52 7.83
CA GLY A 67 8.01 -4.37 7.21
C GLY A 67 6.57 -3.88 7.38
N LEU A 68 5.64 -4.75 6.98
CA LEU A 68 4.20 -4.54 7.13
C LEU A 68 3.74 -4.84 8.55
N THR A 69 2.74 -4.09 9.04
CA THR A 69 1.98 -4.49 10.23
C THR A 69 0.95 -5.57 9.87
N PRO A 70 0.31 -6.23 10.85
CA PRO A 70 -0.85 -7.10 10.57
C PRO A 70 -1.95 -6.40 9.77
N ARG A 71 -2.20 -5.10 10.03
CA ARG A 71 -3.14 -4.28 9.26
C ARG A 71 -2.64 -4.07 7.82
N GLY A 72 -1.34 -3.89 7.65
CA GLY A 72 -0.66 -3.85 6.34
C GLY A 72 -0.94 -5.09 5.52
N HIS A 73 -0.68 -6.28 6.08
CA HIS A 73 -0.97 -7.56 5.44
C HIS A 73 -2.46 -7.74 5.12
N ASP A 74 -3.36 -7.48 6.08
CA ASP A 74 -4.81 -7.60 5.88
C ASP A 74 -5.33 -6.71 4.76
N TYR A 75 -4.78 -5.50 4.64
CA TYR A 75 -5.09 -4.60 3.53
C TYR A 75 -4.57 -5.16 2.22
N LEU A 76 -3.27 -5.48 2.18
CA LEU A 76 -2.60 -5.93 0.97
C LEU A 76 -3.27 -7.19 0.41
N ASP A 77 -3.62 -8.16 1.24
CA ASP A 77 -4.27 -9.40 0.79
C ASP A 77 -5.62 -9.17 0.09
N LYS A 78 -6.35 -8.12 0.47
CA LYS A 78 -7.62 -7.77 -0.19
C LYS A 78 -7.42 -7.08 -1.53
N VAL A 79 -6.33 -6.33 -1.69
CA VAL A 79 -6.07 -5.55 -2.92
C VAL A 79 -4.95 -6.13 -3.79
N ARG A 80 -4.30 -7.23 -3.39
CA ARG A 80 -3.20 -7.86 -4.14
C ARG A 80 -3.68 -8.44 -5.46
N SER A 81 -4.85 -9.08 -5.48
CA SER A 81 -5.40 -9.66 -6.70
C SER A 81 -5.68 -8.56 -7.73
N GLU A 82 -5.03 -8.64 -8.90
CA GLU A 82 -5.30 -7.75 -10.04
C GLU A 82 -6.80 -7.72 -10.40
N THR A 83 -7.48 -8.86 -10.31
CA THR A 83 -8.92 -8.92 -10.59
C THR A 83 -9.74 -8.15 -9.57
N ILE A 84 -9.40 -8.24 -8.28
CA ILE A 84 -10.09 -7.47 -7.24
C ILE A 84 -9.74 -5.99 -7.36
N TRP A 85 -8.45 -5.68 -7.54
CA TRP A 85 -7.96 -4.31 -7.68
C TRP A 85 -8.65 -3.57 -8.84
N ASN A 86 -8.72 -4.18 -10.02
CA ASN A 86 -9.39 -3.59 -11.17
C ASN A 86 -10.88 -3.35 -10.90
N ALA A 87 -11.56 -4.30 -10.25
CA ALA A 87 -12.96 -4.12 -9.86
C ALA A 87 -13.15 -2.97 -8.87
N VAL A 88 -12.25 -2.82 -7.89
CA VAL A 88 -12.26 -1.68 -6.94
C VAL A 88 -12.07 -0.36 -7.66
N VAL A 89 -11.08 -0.27 -8.55
CA VAL A 89 -10.80 0.95 -9.33
C VAL A 89 -11.99 1.33 -10.20
N GLU A 90 -12.62 0.37 -10.88
CA GLU A 90 -13.80 0.63 -11.72
C GLU A 90 -15.02 1.07 -10.88
N LYS A 91 -15.29 0.41 -9.75
CA LYS A 91 -16.35 0.83 -8.81
C LYS A 91 -16.12 2.26 -8.29
N ALA A 92 -14.88 2.61 -7.97
CA ALA A 92 -14.52 3.94 -7.51
C ALA A 92 -14.74 5.00 -8.59
N LYS A 93 -14.25 4.76 -9.82
CA LYS A 93 -14.47 5.66 -10.96
C LYS A 93 -15.97 5.87 -11.23
N ALA A 94 -16.76 4.81 -11.21
CA ALA A 94 -18.20 4.87 -11.43
C ALA A 94 -18.94 5.70 -10.37
N SER A 95 -18.44 5.70 -9.13
CA SER A 95 -19.03 6.48 -8.03
C SER A 95 -18.70 7.98 -8.07
N GLY A 96 -17.72 8.40 -8.87
CA GLY A 96 -17.22 9.79 -8.89
C GLY A 96 -16.49 10.21 -7.61
N VAL A 97 -16.27 9.29 -6.66
CA VAL A 97 -15.58 9.55 -5.40
C VAL A 97 -14.08 9.30 -5.58
N ALA A 98 -13.25 10.15 -4.96
CA ALA A 98 -11.82 9.93 -4.89
C ALA A 98 -11.52 8.64 -4.11
N LEU A 99 -10.78 7.72 -4.73
CA LEU A 99 -10.38 6.48 -4.07
C LEU A 99 -9.34 6.81 -2.98
N THR A 100 -9.71 6.62 -1.72
CA THR A 100 -8.82 6.70 -0.55
C THR A 100 -8.43 5.28 -0.09
N ILE A 101 -7.40 5.14 0.74
CA ILE A 101 -6.96 3.82 1.25
C ILE A 101 -8.14 3.09 1.93
N SER A 102 -8.88 3.79 2.80
CA SER A 102 -10.04 3.24 3.48
C SER A 102 -11.18 2.86 2.53
N ALA A 103 -11.43 3.68 1.50
CA ALA A 103 -12.44 3.37 0.49
C ALA A 103 -12.04 2.15 -0.36
N ALA A 104 -10.76 2.05 -0.74
CA ALA A 104 -10.25 0.90 -1.49
C ALA A 104 -10.38 -0.39 -0.68
N TYR A 105 -10.05 -0.35 0.62
CA TYR A 105 -10.23 -1.51 1.50
C TYR A 105 -11.69 -1.94 1.62
N ALA A 106 -12.60 -1.00 1.84
CA ALA A 106 -14.02 -1.28 1.95
C ALA A 106 -14.59 -1.88 0.65
N LEU A 107 -14.24 -1.29 -0.50
CA LEU A 107 -14.67 -1.80 -1.81
C LEU A 107 -14.06 -3.17 -2.12
N ALA A 108 -12.81 -3.42 -1.72
CA ALA A 108 -12.16 -4.72 -1.90
C ALA A 108 -12.89 -5.79 -1.09
N LYS A 109 -13.21 -5.50 0.18
CA LYS A 109 -13.99 -6.39 1.04
C LYS A 109 -15.33 -6.76 0.40
N VAL A 110 -16.12 -5.76 0.00
CA VAL A 110 -17.43 -5.99 -0.65
C VAL A 110 -17.28 -6.82 -1.93
N THR A 111 -16.25 -6.55 -2.73
CA THR A 111 -16.01 -7.29 -3.99
C THR A 111 -15.61 -8.75 -3.73
N ILE A 112 -14.88 -9.03 -2.66
CA ILE A 112 -14.55 -10.40 -2.24
C ILE A 112 -15.79 -11.13 -1.75
N GLU A 113 -16.60 -10.49 -0.90
CA GLU A 113 -17.88 -11.01 -0.40
C GLU A 113 -18.82 -11.40 -1.55
N GLU A 114 -19.00 -10.51 -2.53
CA GLU A 114 -19.82 -10.74 -3.73
C GLU A 114 -19.35 -11.97 -4.52
N LYS A 115 -18.02 -12.13 -4.69
CA LYS A 115 -17.45 -13.27 -5.43
C LYS A 115 -17.55 -14.59 -4.71
N LEU A 116 -17.45 -14.58 -3.38
CA LEU A 116 -17.51 -15.78 -2.56
C LEU A 116 -18.95 -16.15 -2.15
N GLY A 117 -19.90 -15.23 -2.28
CA GLY A 117 -21.29 -15.44 -1.84
C GLY A 117 -21.44 -15.48 -0.32
N ILE A 118 -20.54 -14.81 0.42
CA ILE A 118 -20.52 -14.78 1.89
C ILE A 118 -20.33 -13.35 2.43
N LYS A 119 -20.57 -13.13 3.72
CA LYS A 119 -20.18 -11.88 4.43
C LYS A 119 -18.95 -12.13 5.31
N LEU A 120 -17.99 -11.21 5.27
CA LEU A 120 -16.72 -11.23 6.01
C LEU A 120 -16.69 -10.13 7.09
#